data_AF-A0A8K9UQ88-F1
#
_entry.id   AF-A0A8K9UQ88-F1
#
_cell.length_a   1.000
_cell.length_b   1.000
_cell.length_c   1.000
_cell.angle_alpha   90.00
_cell.angle_beta   90.00
_cell.angle_gamma   90.00
#
_symmetry.space_group_name_H-M   'P 1'
#
loop_
_entity.id
_entity.type
_entity.pdbx_description
1 polymer ?
#
loop_
_entity_poly.entity_id
_entity_poly.type
_entity_poly.pdbx_seq_one_letter_code
_entity_poly.pdbx_strand_id
1 'polypeptide(L)'
;MEYSPIYQNLHFVSSSHVRNKLFVFCIMLSLWVYMIYCCVGYCSTMPSLMVGTASSKHSQHLETVDPNRTQPRLQNEGDLESEHQEDPLDSLDPLFGASSRDVLNNESDLDSRGGEDWDEIRSEQRTLDNNVVSSLFNESGPVESKKLPQAIIIGVKKGGTRALLEFLRVHPDIRAVGAEPHFFDRNYDKGLEWYRDRMPETQEGQITMEKTPSYYVTKDVPARIHTMSPDTRLIVVVRDPVTRAISDYTQTRSKKPDIPSFESLAFKNRTTGLIDTSWSAVQIGMYAKHLERWLQYFPKDQLLFISGERLISDPAGEMTRVQDFLGLRRVVGHKHFHFNPAKGFPCLKRPEGNSKPHCLGKTKGRIHPNIDPEVVQKLRNFYQPFNRRFYQMTGHDFGWGSWS
;
A
#
# COMPACT_ATOMS: atom_id res chain seq x y z
N MET A 1 44.39 74.92 15.13
CA MET A 1 43.51 74.37 16.18
C MET A 1 42.12 74.37 15.58
N GLU A 2 41.75 73.33 14.85
CA GLU A 2 41.27 72.01 15.32
C GLU A 2 39.73 71.96 15.24
N TYR A 3 39.27 70.85 14.66
CA TYR A 3 37.89 70.30 14.56
C TYR A 3 37.05 70.55 13.30
N SER A 4 36.87 69.45 12.58
CA SER A 4 35.92 69.11 11.52
C SER A 4 35.38 67.68 11.88
N PRO A 5 34.36 67.12 11.21
CA PRO A 5 33.02 66.96 11.77
C PRO A 5 32.52 65.50 11.74
N ILE A 6 31.52 65.11 12.56
CA ILE A 6 30.79 63.85 12.32
C ILE A 6 29.27 64.05 12.52
N TYR A 7 28.58 63.76 11.43
CA TYR A 7 27.13 63.69 11.20
C TYR A 7 26.45 62.53 11.96
N GLN A 8 25.16 62.77 12.25
CA GLN A 8 24.04 61.83 12.41
C GLN A 8 24.32 60.31 12.40
N ASN A 9 23.88 59.62 13.46
CA ASN A 9 23.48 58.21 13.39
C ASN A 9 22.30 57.93 14.35
N LEU A 10 21.08 57.94 13.82
CA LEU A 10 19.92 57.25 14.41
C LEU A 10 20.02 55.78 14.01
N HIS A 11 20.39 54.90 14.95
CA HIS A 11 20.37 53.46 14.71
C HIS A 11 18.97 52.88 14.96
N PHE A 12 18.40 52.42 13.85
CA PHE A 12 17.20 51.61 13.71
C PHE A 12 17.42 50.23 14.33
N VAL A 13 16.74 49.93 15.45
CA VAL A 13 16.70 48.59 16.04
C VAL A 13 15.70 47.75 15.24
N SER A 14 16.16 46.69 14.59
CA SER A 14 15.34 45.84 13.71
C SER A 14 14.32 45.01 14.50
N SER A 15 13.15 45.64 14.67
CA SER A 15 11.86 45.10 15.10
C SER A 15 11.24 44.20 14.01
N SER A 16 11.90 43.08 13.69
CA SER A 16 11.41 42.13 12.67
C SER A 16 10.91 40.82 13.27
N HIS A 17 11.66 40.24 14.21
CA HIS A 17 11.36 38.90 14.71
C HIS A 17 10.15 38.85 15.66
N VAL A 18 10.00 39.86 16.52
CA VAL A 18 8.84 39.99 17.44
C VAL A 18 7.58 40.38 16.66
N ARG A 19 7.73 41.25 15.65
CA ARG A 19 6.63 41.71 14.80
C ARG A 19 6.06 40.57 13.95
N ASN A 20 6.92 39.67 13.45
CA ASN A 20 6.49 38.49 12.71
C ASN A 20 5.77 37.48 13.61
N LYS A 21 6.25 37.25 14.84
CA LYS A 21 5.55 36.37 15.80
C LYS A 21 4.18 36.92 16.22
N LEU A 22 4.10 38.24 16.46
CA LEU A 22 2.82 38.90 16.79
C LEU A 22 1.84 38.88 15.61
N PHE A 23 2.34 39.05 14.38
CA PHE A 23 1.52 38.97 13.17
C PHE A 23 0.94 37.58 12.93
N VAL A 24 1.75 36.52 13.08
CA VAL A 24 1.29 35.12 12.97
C VAL A 24 0.28 34.80 14.07
N PHE A 25 0.51 35.27 15.30
CA PHE A 25 -0.44 35.11 16.40
C PHE A 25 -1.79 35.78 16.12
N CYS A 26 -1.80 37.00 15.58
CA CYS A 26 -3.04 37.70 15.21
C CYS A 26 -3.81 36.98 14.08
N ILE A 27 -3.12 36.40 13.11
CA ILE A 27 -3.74 35.61 12.03
C ILE A 27 -4.37 34.33 12.60
N MET A 28 -3.65 33.61 13.44
CA MET A 28 -4.14 32.39 14.09
C MET A 28 -5.37 32.69 14.97
N LEU A 29 -5.34 33.78 15.74
CA LEU A 29 -6.47 34.22 16.57
C LEU A 29 -7.69 34.60 15.72
N SER A 30 -7.49 35.29 14.60
CA SER A 30 -8.58 35.70 13.68
C SER A 30 -9.24 34.48 13.01
N LEU A 31 -8.45 33.49 12.58
CA LEU A 31 -8.96 32.25 12.00
C LEU A 31 -9.73 31.41 13.04
N TRP A 32 -9.26 31.41 14.28
CA TRP A 32 -9.91 30.70 15.37
C TRP A 32 -11.25 31.35 15.76
N VAL A 33 -11.30 32.68 15.84
CA VAL A 33 -12.55 33.43 16.05
C VAL A 33 -13.52 33.25 14.88
N TYR A 34 -13.03 33.24 13.64
CA TYR A 34 -13.86 32.99 12.45
C TYR A 34 -14.44 31.57 12.44
N MET A 35 -13.65 30.57 12.80
CA MET A 35 -14.14 29.19 12.98
C MET A 35 -15.23 29.09 14.04
N ILE A 36 -15.05 29.75 15.19
CA ILE A 36 -16.08 29.79 16.25
C ILE A 36 -17.32 30.54 15.75
N TYR A 37 -17.16 31.64 15.01
CA TYR A 37 -18.26 32.37 14.39
C TYR A 37 -19.05 31.49 13.40
N CYS A 38 -18.37 30.70 12.57
CA CYS A 38 -19.00 29.72 11.68
C CYS A 38 -19.72 28.58 12.44
N CYS A 39 -19.23 28.21 13.63
CA CYS A 39 -19.82 27.13 14.44
C CYS A 39 -20.97 27.59 15.35
N VAL A 40 -21.04 28.88 15.73
CA VAL A 40 -22.06 29.41 16.67
C VAL A 40 -23.24 30.09 15.95
N GLY A 41 -23.16 30.29 14.63
CA GLY A 41 -24.31 30.22 13.72
C GLY A 41 -25.03 31.52 13.34
N TYR A 42 -25.60 31.51 12.14
CA TYR A 42 -26.91 32.09 11.83
C TYR A 42 -27.58 31.28 10.72
N CYS A 43 -28.44 30.35 11.13
CA CYS A 43 -29.60 29.94 10.35
C CYS A 43 -30.60 31.11 10.38
N SER A 44 -30.73 31.86 9.30
CA SER A 44 -31.85 32.78 9.10
C SER A 44 -32.12 32.97 7.60
N THR A 45 -33.26 32.43 7.17
CA THR A 45 -34.17 32.96 6.14
C THR A 45 -33.55 33.51 4.84
N MET A 46 -33.58 32.71 3.77
CA MET A 46 -33.49 33.22 2.40
C MET A 46 -34.88 33.67 1.92
N PRO A 47 -35.06 34.92 1.47
CA PRO A 47 -36.24 35.36 0.73
C PRO A 47 -36.17 34.86 -0.72
N SER A 48 -37.34 34.44 -1.22
CA SER A 48 -37.56 34.11 -2.62
C SER A 48 -37.43 35.37 -3.49
N LEU A 49 -36.61 35.32 -4.54
CA LEU A 49 -36.51 36.36 -5.56
C LEU A 49 -37.08 35.83 -6.87
N MET A 50 -38.20 36.43 -7.24
CA MET A 50 -38.94 36.23 -8.48
C MET A 50 -38.13 36.66 -9.70
N VAL A 51 -38.21 35.87 -10.77
CA VAL A 51 -38.19 36.37 -12.16
C VAL A 51 -39.32 35.65 -12.91
N GLY A 52 -40.33 36.43 -13.34
CA GLY A 52 -41.39 35.99 -14.25
C GLY A 52 -40.85 35.81 -15.67
N THR A 53 -41.35 34.86 -16.45
CA THR A 53 -42.47 34.94 -17.41
C THR A 53 -42.52 33.53 -18.05
N ALA A 54 -43.61 32.90 -18.49
CA ALA A 54 -44.87 33.36 -19.02
C ALA A 54 -45.98 32.31 -18.81
N SER A 55 -47.21 32.82 -18.91
CA SER A 55 -48.54 32.22 -18.84
C SER A 55 -48.78 30.94 -19.66
N SER A 56 -49.48 29.95 -19.09
CA SER A 56 -50.75 29.42 -19.65
C SER A 56 -51.35 28.25 -18.82
N LYS A 57 -52.48 28.54 -18.15
CA LYS A 57 -53.72 27.74 -17.92
C LYS A 57 -53.59 26.31 -17.32
N HIS A 58 -54.11 26.09 -16.10
CA HIS A 58 -55.42 25.47 -15.78
C HIS A 58 -55.69 24.16 -16.55
N SER A 59 -55.99 23.00 -15.96
CA SER A 59 -56.91 22.78 -14.83
C SER A 59 -56.70 21.40 -14.18
N GLN A 60 -57.11 21.32 -12.92
CA GLN A 60 -57.27 20.12 -12.11
C GLN A 60 -58.44 19.25 -12.61
N HIS A 61 -58.34 17.93 -12.45
CA HIS A 61 -59.42 17.16 -11.81
C HIS A 61 -58.90 15.84 -11.21
N LEU A 62 -59.40 15.56 -10.02
CA LEU A 62 -59.14 14.43 -9.14
C LEU A 62 -60.21 13.32 -9.35
N GLU A 63 -60.00 12.18 -8.68
CA GLU A 63 -60.90 11.01 -8.44
C GLU A 63 -60.75 9.81 -9.41
N THR A 64 -60.86 8.53 -9.05
CA THR A 64 -60.50 7.63 -7.91
C THR A 64 -61.13 6.25 -8.25
N VAL A 65 -60.42 5.10 -8.02
CA VAL A 65 -60.97 3.76 -7.62
C VAL A 65 -61.78 2.99 -8.71
N ASP A 66 -61.74 1.68 -9.01
CA ASP A 66 -61.09 0.42 -8.55
C ASP A 66 -61.21 -0.65 -9.69
N PRO A 67 -60.72 -1.90 -9.55
CA PRO A 67 -60.39 -2.86 -10.62
C PRO A 67 -61.48 -3.89 -10.96
N ASN A 68 -61.09 -4.79 -11.87
CA ASN A 68 -61.73 -5.98 -12.44
C ASN A 68 -62.30 -5.76 -13.85
N ARG A 69 -61.78 -6.51 -14.83
CA ARG A 69 -62.51 -7.61 -15.48
C ARG A 69 -61.71 -8.25 -16.65
N THR A 70 -61.33 -9.50 -16.42
CA THR A 70 -61.23 -10.68 -17.34
C THR A 70 -60.68 -10.59 -18.76
N GLN A 71 -59.77 -11.53 -19.06
CA GLN A 71 -59.41 -12.05 -20.39
C GLN A 71 -60.63 -12.73 -21.12
N PRO A 72 -60.53 -13.09 -22.43
CA PRO A 72 -59.88 -14.36 -22.81
C PRO A 72 -59.07 -14.36 -24.13
N ARG A 73 -57.93 -15.08 -24.07
CA ARG A 73 -57.39 -16.15 -24.96
C ARG A 73 -57.79 -16.26 -26.46
N LEU A 74 -56.78 -16.41 -27.34
CA LEU A 74 -56.66 -17.27 -28.55
C LEU A 74 -55.23 -17.02 -29.16
N GLN A 75 -54.25 -17.93 -29.11
CA GLN A 75 -53.92 -19.12 -29.94
C GLN A 75 -53.46 -18.87 -31.40
N ASN A 76 -52.21 -19.30 -31.69
CA ASN A 76 -51.61 -19.91 -32.92
C ASN A 76 -50.12 -19.49 -33.01
N GLU A 77 -49.12 -20.35 -32.82
CA GLU A 77 -48.58 -21.45 -33.67
C GLU A 77 -48.19 -21.04 -35.11
N GLY A 78 -46.94 -21.33 -35.50
CA GLY A 78 -46.49 -21.34 -36.90
C GLY A 78 -45.04 -20.92 -37.16
N ASP A 79 -44.11 -21.87 -36.94
CA ASP A 79 -42.89 -22.24 -37.67
C ASP A 79 -42.23 -21.34 -38.75
N LEU A 80 -40.89 -21.39 -38.76
CA LEU A 80 -39.97 -21.75 -39.88
C LEU A 80 -38.67 -20.90 -40.00
N GLU A 81 -37.62 -21.66 -40.27
CA GLU A 81 -36.19 -21.35 -40.43
C GLU A 81 -35.87 -20.52 -41.68
N SER A 82 -34.76 -19.76 -41.67
CA SER A 82 -33.60 -19.94 -42.58
C SER A 82 -32.67 -18.73 -42.62
N GLU A 83 -31.40 -18.98 -42.26
CA GLU A 83 -30.15 -18.61 -42.95
C GLU A 83 -29.81 -17.21 -43.51
N HIS A 84 -28.56 -16.83 -43.18
CA HIS A 84 -27.53 -16.16 -44.01
C HIS A 84 -27.43 -14.61 -44.06
N GLN A 85 -26.35 -14.12 -43.42
CA GLN A 85 -25.18 -13.48 -44.07
C GLN A 85 -24.90 -11.97 -43.83
N GLU A 86 -23.65 -11.75 -43.39
CA GLU A 86 -22.72 -10.62 -43.57
C GLU A 86 -22.89 -9.25 -42.84
N ASP A 87 -21.82 -8.93 -42.10
CA ASP A 87 -21.31 -7.63 -41.60
C ASP A 87 -21.15 -6.58 -42.74
N PRO A 88 -21.16 -5.24 -42.47
CA PRO A 88 -20.02 -4.60 -41.79
C PRO A 88 -20.27 -3.29 -40.97
N LEU A 89 -19.29 -3.02 -40.08
CA LEU A 89 -18.81 -1.73 -39.51
C LEU A 89 -19.83 -0.63 -39.15
N ASP A 90 -19.87 -0.23 -37.87
CA ASP A 90 -19.26 1.05 -37.43
C ASP A 90 -19.14 1.15 -35.89
N SER A 91 -18.17 1.95 -35.49
CA SER A 91 -17.86 2.58 -34.20
C SER A 91 -18.97 2.75 -33.16
N LEU A 92 -18.61 2.66 -31.86
CA LEU A 92 -19.02 3.59 -30.79
C LEU A 92 -18.32 3.24 -29.45
N ASP A 93 -17.78 4.28 -28.80
CA ASP A 93 -17.21 4.31 -27.44
C ASP A 93 -18.16 3.78 -26.36
N PRO A 94 -17.63 3.40 -25.18
CA PRO A 94 -18.37 3.59 -23.94
C PRO A 94 -17.68 4.60 -23.02
N LEU A 95 -18.37 5.73 -22.86
CA LEU A 95 -18.21 6.67 -21.75
C LEU A 95 -18.49 5.98 -20.40
N PHE A 96 -17.60 6.31 -19.45
CA PHE A 96 -17.74 6.41 -18.00
C PHE A 96 -19.09 6.09 -17.32
N GLY A 97 -19.00 5.26 -16.27
CA GLY A 97 -20.05 5.09 -15.26
C GLY A 97 -19.49 4.68 -13.88
N ALA A 98 -19.19 5.70 -13.07
CA ALA A 98 -19.18 5.76 -11.60
C ALA A 98 -18.49 4.67 -10.75
N SER A 99 -17.33 5.08 -10.22
CA SER A 99 -16.63 4.56 -9.04
C SER A 99 -17.49 4.71 -7.77
N SER A 100 -17.71 3.61 -7.05
CA SER A 100 -18.06 3.66 -5.62
C SER A 100 -16.78 3.74 -4.80
N ARG A 101 -16.48 4.95 -4.35
CA ARG A 101 -15.59 5.22 -3.21
C ARG A 101 -16.34 4.77 -1.96
N ASP A 102 -15.68 3.98 -1.09
CA ASP A 102 -15.80 4.24 0.35
C ASP A 102 -14.76 3.53 1.22
N VAL A 103 -14.17 4.37 2.08
CA VAL A 103 -13.66 4.16 3.45
C VAL A 103 -12.53 3.15 3.68
N LEU A 104 -11.30 3.67 3.65
CA LEU A 104 -10.17 3.17 4.45
C LEU A 104 -9.56 4.31 5.28
N ASN A 105 -10.25 4.69 6.37
CA ASN A 105 -9.62 5.37 7.50
C ASN A 105 -9.32 4.31 8.58
N ASN A 106 -8.08 4.16 9.02
CA ASN A 106 -7.62 4.81 10.26
C ASN A 106 -6.21 4.37 10.69
N GLU A 107 -5.47 5.39 11.11
CA GLU A 107 -4.53 5.56 12.23
C GLU A 107 -3.55 4.45 12.65
N SER A 108 -2.30 4.89 12.81
CA SER A 108 -1.16 4.17 13.35
C SER A 108 -0.85 4.68 14.76
N ASP A 109 -0.89 3.79 15.74
CA ASP A 109 -0.43 4.06 17.10
C ASP A 109 1.10 4.18 17.15
N LEU A 110 1.58 5.29 17.68
CA LEU A 110 2.96 5.57 18.07
C LEU A 110 3.08 5.40 19.58
N ASP A 111 3.88 4.43 20.02
CA ASP A 111 4.29 4.31 21.42
C ASP A 111 5.49 5.23 21.69
N SER A 112 5.28 6.18 22.59
CA SER A 112 6.27 7.10 23.16
C SER A 112 7.09 6.41 24.25
N ARG A 113 8.41 6.68 24.29
CA ARG A 113 9.21 6.57 25.53
C ARG A 113 10.48 7.43 25.48
N GLY A 114 10.50 8.44 26.35
CA GLY A 114 11.63 8.86 27.19
C GLY A 114 12.79 9.60 26.51
N GLY A 115 12.88 10.91 26.77
CA GLY A 115 14.08 11.71 26.55
C GLY A 115 14.86 11.95 27.84
N GLU A 116 16.15 12.25 27.71
CA GLU A 116 17.05 12.96 28.65
C GLU A 116 18.10 13.64 27.74
N ASP A 117 18.03 14.96 27.53
CA ASP A 117 18.65 16.05 28.31
C ASP A 117 20.19 16.06 28.23
N TRP A 118 20.74 17.05 27.51
CA TRP A 118 22.09 17.59 27.68
C TRP A 118 22.14 18.99 27.05
N ASP A 119 22.19 20.02 27.89
CA ASP A 119 22.66 21.37 27.53
C ASP A 119 23.76 21.81 28.51
N GLU A 120 24.66 22.66 27.99
CA GLU A 120 25.63 23.54 28.69
C GLU A 120 26.90 22.89 29.32
N ILE A 121 28.15 23.39 29.25
CA ILE A 121 28.79 24.70 28.98
C ILE A 121 30.30 24.43 28.63
N ARG A 122 30.90 25.15 27.66
CA ARG A 122 31.98 26.18 27.84
C ARG A 122 32.88 26.34 26.61
N SER A 123 32.94 27.60 26.20
CA SER A 123 33.96 28.24 25.38
C SER A 123 35.37 28.10 25.96
N GLU A 124 36.36 27.84 25.10
CA GLU A 124 37.69 28.44 25.22
C GLU A 124 38.39 28.47 23.86
N GLN A 125 39.03 29.60 23.60
CA GLN A 125 39.52 30.04 22.29
C GLN A 125 41.04 30.11 22.37
N ARG A 126 41.77 29.42 21.49
CA ARG A 126 43.20 29.67 21.26
C ARG A 126 43.70 29.18 19.90
N THR A 127 44.06 30.18 19.09
CA THR A 127 45.25 30.31 18.22
C THR A 127 45.54 29.27 17.12
N LEU A 128 45.65 29.80 15.90
CA LEU A 128 46.13 29.19 14.66
C LEU A 128 47.45 28.41 14.81
N ASP A 129 47.52 27.25 14.14
CA ASP A 129 48.75 26.76 13.52
C ASP A 129 48.46 26.17 12.13
N ASN A 130 49.12 26.73 11.11
CA ASN A 130 48.88 26.54 9.68
C ASN A 130 49.51 25.26 9.08
N ASN A 131 49.72 24.21 9.86
CA ASN A 131 50.39 22.97 9.40
C ASN A 131 49.53 21.69 9.49
N VAL A 132 48.22 21.81 9.78
CA VAL A 132 47.32 20.65 9.93
C VAL A 132 46.55 20.31 8.63
N VAL A 133 46.58 21.19 7.62
CA VAL A 133 45.74 21.11 6.40
C VAL A 133 46.06 19.89 5.51
N SER A 134 47.23 19.24 5.67
CA SER A 134 47.58 18.03 4.92
C SER A 134 47.15 16.72 5.61
N SER A 135 46.69 16.76 6.86
CA SER A 135 46.35 15.56 7.66
C SER A 135 44.86 15.38 7.96
N LEU A 136 44.02 16.38 7.63
CA LEU A 136 42.58 16.37 7.90
C LEU A 136 41.69 15.83 6.77
N PHE A 137 42.28 15.42 5.64
CA PHE A 137 41.51 14.94 4.47
C PHE A 137 41.55 13.43 4.28
N ASN A 138 41.73 12.65 5.34
CA ASN A 138 41.70 11.19 5.23
C ASN A 138 40.89 10.46 6.33
N GLU A 139 39.89 11.13 6.90
CA GLU A 139 38.89 10.52 7.79
C GLU A 139 37.45 10.82 7.34
N SER A 140 37.18 10.83 6.03
CA SER A 140 35.79 10.69 5.59
C SER A 140 35.44 9.21 5.67
N GLY A 141 34.83 8.80 6.79
CA GLY A 141 34.09 7.53 6.86
C GLY A 141 33.13 7.39 5.68
N PRO A 142 32.63 6.18 5.38
CA PRO A 142 31.77 5.97 4.22
C PRO A 142 30.61 6.99 4.23
N VAL A 143 30.47 7.74 3.13
CA VAL A 143 29.44 8.78 3.00
C VAL A 143 28.09 8.08 2.98
N GLU A 144 27.34 8.23 4.07
CA GLU A 144 25.99 7.70 4.20
C GLU A 144 24.99 8.68 3.56
N SER A 145 24.06 8.16 2.77
CA SER A 145 23.00 8.96 2.15
C SER A 145 21.72 8.15 1.97
N LYS A 146 20.58 8.85 1.95
CA LYS A 146 19.28 8.25 1.65
C LYS A 146 19.10 8.12 0.14
N LYS A 147 19.05 6.88 -0.35
CA LYS A 147 18.82 6.53 -1.75
C LYS A 147 17.39 6.03 -1.94
N LEU A 148 16.78 6.28 -3.11
CA LEU A 148 15.52 5.63 -3.48
C LEU A 148 15.71 4.10 -3.56
N PRO A 149 14.66 3.30 -3.30
CA PRO A 149 14.82 1.85 -3.24
C PRO A 149 15.09 1.25 -4.62
N GLN A 150 16.20 0.52 -4.74
CA GLN A 150 16.54 -0.21 -5.97
C GLN A 150 15.75 -1.52 -6.09
N ALA A 151 15.20 -2.03 -4.97
CA ALA A 151 14.34 -3.19 -4.96
C ALA A 151 13.15 -3.04 -3.99
N ILE A 152 11.96 -3.50 -4.41
CA ILE A 152 10.72 -3.34 -3.66
C ILE A 152 9.98 -4.67 -3.52
N ILE A 153 9.56 -5.01 -2.30
CA ILE A 153 8.64 -6.13 -2.06
C ILE A 153 7.20 -5.62 -2.21
N ILE A 154 6.65 -5.79 -3.41
CA ILE A 154 5.36 -5.20 -3.82
C ILE A 154 4.14 -6.03 -3.39
N GLY A 155 4.33 -7.27 -2.94
CA GLY A 155 3.20 -8.16 -2.66
C GLY A 155 3.59 -9.58 -2.26
N VAL A 156 2.60 -10.45 -2.04
CA VAL A 156 1.17 -10.10 -1.91
C VAL A 156 0.76 -9.97 -0.45
N LYS A 157 -0.36 -9.28 -0.20
CA LYS A 157 -0.97 -9.23 1.13
C LYS A 157 -1.18 -10.66 1.65
N LYS A 158 -0.62 -10.94 2.83
CA LYS A 158 -0.62 -12.26 3.51
C LYS A 158 0.29 -13.35 2.91
N GLY A 159 1.10 -13.01 1.91
CA GLY A 159 2.03 -13.97 1.28
C GLY A 159 3.25 -14.32 2.14
N GLY A 160 3.69 -13.43 3.03
CA GLY A 160 4.91 -13.61 3.83
C GLY A 160 5.90 -12.44 3.76
N THR A 161 5.49 -11.31 3.18
CA THR A 161 6.34 -10.14 2.93
C THR A 161 7.12 -9.62 4.15
N ARG A 162 6.52 -9.65 5.36
CA ARG A 162 7.24 -9.29 6.59
C ARG A 162 8.37 -10.28 6.88
N ALA A 163 8.12 -11.58 6.79
CA ALA A 163 9.14 -12.59 7.04
C ALA A 163 10.32 -12.42 6.08
N LEU A 164 10.04 -12.26 4.79
CA LEU A 164 11.08 -12.04 3.78
C LEU A 164 11.92 -10.79 4.10
N LEU A 165 11.28 -9.66 4.42
CA LEU A 165 12.02 -8.43 4.71
C LEU A 165 12.91 -8.58 5.96
N GLU A 166 12.39 -9.18 7.04
CA GLU A 166 13.20 -9.40 8.25
C GLU A 166 14.38 -10.35 7.97
N PHE A 167 14.21 -11.35 7.11
CA PHE A 167 15.29 -12.27 6.73
C PHE A 167 16.35 -11.59 5.86
N LEU A 168 15.93 -10.70 4.94
CA LEU A 168 16.84 -9.91 4.10
C LEU A 168 17.67 -8.92 4.91
N ARG A 169 17.11 -8.30 5.96
CA ARG A 169 17.82 -7.36 6.84
C ARG A 169 19.02 -7.97 7.57
N VAL A 170 19.16 -9.30 7.59
CA VAL A 170 20.35 -9.97 8.11
C VAL A 170 21.56 -9.78 7.18
N HIS A 171 21.34 -9.51 5.90
CA HIS A 171 22.40 -9.28 4.93
C HIS A 171 23.07 -7.92 5.17
N PRO A 172 24.41 -7.83 5.26
CA PRO A 172 25.10 -6.57 5.55
C PRO A 172 24.90 -5.50 4.48
N ASP A 173 24.65 -5.92 3.24
CA ASP A 173 24.46 -5.02 2.10
C ASP A 173 22.97 -4.68 1.84
N ILE A 174 22.07 -4.93 2.81
CA ILE A 174 20.65 -4.55 2.71
C ILE A 174 20.28 -3.60 3.82
N ARG A 175 19.67 -2.48 3.45
CA ARG A 175 19.01 -1.55 4.39
C ARG A 175 17.56 -1.39 3.98
N ALA A 176 16.65 -1.49 4.95
CA ALA A 176 15.22 -1.46 4.65
C ALA A 176 14.39 -0.60 5.60
N VAL A 177 13.36 0.03 5.05
CA VAL A 177 12.34 0.72 5.82
C VAL A 177 11.59 -0.29 6.71
N GLY A 178 11.44 0.02 8.00
CA GLY A 178 10.73 -0.86 8.94
C GLY A 178 9.22 -0.88 8.70
N ALA A 179 8.61 0.29 8.56
CA ALA A 179 7.19 0.47 8.26
C ALA A 179 6.88 0.20 6.77
N GLU A 180 5.59 0.08 6.44
CA GLU A 180 5.11 0.01 5.04
C GLU A 180 4.88 1.45 4.55
N PRO A 181 5.69 1.99 3.60
CA PRO A 181 5.60 3.40 3.24
C PRO A 181 4.26 3.82 2.64
N HIS A 182 3.59 2.91 1.93
CA HIS A 182 2.36 3.21 1.19
C HIS A 182 2.50 4.44 0.28
N PHE A 183 3.67 4.60 -0.35
CA PHE A 183 3.94 5.74 -1.21
C PHE A 183 3.15 5.63 -2.50
N PHE A 184 3.38 4.57 -3.28
CA PHE A 184 2.80 4.45 -4.61
C PHE A 184 1.28 4.22 -4.63
N ASP A 185 0.67 3.82 -3.51
CA ASP A 185 -0.77 3.58 -3.42
C ASP A 185 -1.55 4.68 -2.65
N ARG A 186 -1.01 5.25 -1.57
CA ARG A 186 -1.76 6.20 -0.72
C ARG A 186 -1.16 7.59 -0.57
N ASN A 187 0.15 7.73 -0.76
CA ASN A 187 0.89 8.96 -0.43
C ASN A 187 1.68 9.50 -1.64
N TYR A 188 1.27 9.16 -2.86
CA TYR A 188 2.04 9.45 -4.07
C TYR A 188 2.14 10.96 -4.35
N ASP A 189 1.09 11.68 -3.97
CA ASP A 189 0.95 13.14 -3.99
C ASP A 189 1.99 13.87 -3.14
N LYS A 190 2.63 13.19 -2.17
CA LYS A 190 3.68 13.80 -1.33
C LYS A 190 5.04 13.93 -2.03
N GLY A 191 5.19 13.38 -3.23
CA GLY A 191 6.39 13.51 -4.06
C GLY A 191 7.55 12.59 -3.67
N LEU A 192 8.52 12.46 -4.58
CA LEU A 192 9.65 11.53 -4.42
C LEU A 192 10.62 11.93 -3.30
N GLU A 193 10.76 13.21 -2.97
CA GLU A 193 11.60 13.66 -1.86
C GLU A 193 11.04 13.14 -0.53
N TRP A 194 9.73 13.26 -0.29
CA TRP A 194 9.07 12.68 0.89
C TRP A 194 9.27 11.16 0.99
N TYR A 195 9.32 10.47 -0.16
CA TYR A 195 9.56 9.04 -0.21
C TYR A 195 11.03 8.70 0.10
N ARG A 196 11.98 9.46 -0.46
CA ARG A 196 13.42 9.33 -0.18
C ARG A 196 13.73 9.57 1.29
N ASP A 197 13.09 10.55 1.92
CA ASP A 197 13.29 10.87 3.35
C ASP A 197 12.92 9.74 4.30
N ARG A 198 12.07 8.80 3.86
CA ARG A 198 11.69 7.61 4.62
C ARG A 198 12.69 6.47 4.50
N MET A 199 13.59 6.54 3.53
CA MET A 199 14.60 5.52 3.32
C MET A 199 15.65 5.61 4.42
N PRO A 200 16.18 4.46 4.88
CA PRO A 200 17.35 4.47 5.74
C PRO A 200 18.54 5.04 4.96
N GLU A 201 19.50 5.58 5.70
CA GLU A 201 20.80 5.88 5.15
C GLU A 201 21.51 4.59 4.74
N THR A 202 22.23 4.67 3.63
CA THR A 202 22.97 3.59 3.00
C THR A 202 24.37 4.03 2.65
N GLN A 203 25.31 3.10 2.80
CA GLN A 203 26.66 3.21 2.28
C GLN A 203 26.72 2.77 0.81
N GLU A 204 27.85 3.05 0.17
CA GLU A 204 28.07 2.59 -1.21
C GLU A 204 28.04 1.06 -1.30
N GLY A 205 27.41 0.53 -2.35
CA GLY A 205 27.19 -0.92 -2.52
C GLY A 205 26.01 -1.53 -1.76
N GLN A 206 25.41 -0.83 -0.78
CA GLN A 206 24.20 -1.31 -0.11
C GLN A 206 22.93 -1.08 -0.95
N ILE A 207 21.98 -2.00 -0.84
CA ILE A 207 20.66 -1.92 -1.48
C ILE A 207 19.65 -1.37 -0.47
N THR A 208 18.97 -0.29 -0.85
CA THR A 208 17.80 0.25 -0.16
C THR A 208 16.55 -0.51 -0.59
N MET A 209 15.76 -0.96 0.39
CA MET A 209 14.51 -1.68 0.14
C MET A 209 13.35 -1.16 0.98
N GLU A 210 12.15 -1.42 0.48
CA GLU A 210 10.90 -1.31 1.25
C GLU A 210 9.96 -2.47 0.93
N LYS A 211 8.89 -2.58 1.73
CA LYS A 211 7.78 -3.47 1.41
C LYS A 211 6.45 -2.75 1.57
N THR A 212 5.56 -2.93 0.60
CA THR A 212 4.17 -2.50 0.70
C THR A 212 3.28 -3.49 -0.05
N PRO A 213 2.63 -4.44 0.64
CA PRO A 213 1.98 -5.57 -0.02
C PRO A 213 0.76 -5.24 -0.89
N SER A 214 0.19 -4.05 -0.73
CA SER A 214 -0.95 -3.56 -1.54
C SER A 214 -0.52 -3.13 -2.94
N TYR A 215 0.75 -2.79 -3.16
CA TYR A 215 1.24 -2.34 -4.45
C TYR A 215 0.87 -3.30 -5.58
N TYR A 216 1.04 -4.61 -5.37
CA TYR A 216 0.78 -5.63 -6.39
C TYR A 216 -0.62 -5.54 -7.02
N VAL A 217 -1.64 -5.13 -6.25
CA VAL A 217 -3.03 -5.09 -6.71
C VAL A 217 -3.53 -3.69 -7.08
N THR A 218 -2.82 -2.63 -6.70
CA THR A 218 -3.20 -1.26 -7.02
C THR A 218 -2.91 -0.94 -8.49
N LYS A 219 -3.92 -0.45 -9.21
CA LYS A 219 -3.91 -0.31 -10.68
C LYS A 219 -2.76 0.57 -11.19
N ASP A 220 -2.53 1.72 -10.56
CA ASP A 220 -1.61 2.73 -11.07
C ASP A 220 -0.16 2.53 -10.61
N VAL A 221 0.08 1.61 -9.67
CA VAL A 221 1.40 1.43 -9.05
C VAL A 221 2.48 0.97 -10.03
N PRO A 222 2.25 0.02 -10.95
CA PRO A 222 3.28 -0.37 -11.93
C PRO A 222 3.83 0.84 -12.70
N ALA A 223 2.95 1.70 -13.23
CA ALA A 223 3.34 2.91 -13.94
C ALA A 223 4.15 3.86 -13.07
N ARG A 224 3.70 4.09 -11.82
CA ARG A 224 4.37 5.02 -10.89
C ARG A 224 5.76 4.55 -10.48
N ILE A 225 5.95 3.25 -10.23
CA ILE A 225 7.29 2.70 -9.93
C ILE A 225 8.18 2.80 -11.16
N HIS A 226 7.66 2.48 -12.35
CA HIS A 226 8.43 2.59 -13.59
C HIS A 226 8.86 4.03 -13.87
N THR A 227 7.99 5.03 -13.60
CA THR A 227 8.34 6.45 -13.69
C THR A 227 9.44 6.85 -12.70
N MET A 228 9.47 6.27 -11.49
CA MET A 228 10.57 6.52 -10.55
C MET A 228 11.88 5.97 -11.08
N SER A 229 11.89 4.70 -11.48
CA SER A 229 13.04 4.07 -12.13
C SER A 229 12.60 2.79 -12.86
N PRO A 230 12.82 2.69 -14.18
CA PRO A 230 12.50 1.49 -14.95
C PRO A 230 13.36 0.28 -14.52
N ASP A 231 14.52 0.52 -13.92
CA ASP A 231 15.46 -0.53 -13.50
C ASP A 231 15.13 -1.15 -12.13
N THR A 232 14.06 -0.68 -11.46
CA THR A 232 13.64 -1.17 -10.14
C THR A 232 13.39 -2.68 -10.17
N ARG A 233 14.00 -3.43 -9.25
CA ARG A 233 13.74 -4.87 -9.08
C ARG A 233 12.55 -5.12 -8.17
N LEU A 234 11.67 -6.04 -8.55
CA LEU A 234 10.40 -6.27 -7.87
C LEU A 234 10.33 -7.68 -7.31
N ILE A 235 9.92 -7.82 -6.05
CA ILE A 235 9.76 -9.12 -5.40
C ILE A 235 8.30 -9.32 -4.99
N VAL A 236 7.76 -10.48 -5.33
CA VAL A 236 6.40 -10.91 -5.00
C VAL A 236 6.47 -12.20 -4.19
N VAL A 237 6.12 -12.15 -2.91
CA VAL A 237 5.93 -13.33 -2.07
C VAL A 237 4.51 -13.82 -2.25
N VAL A 238 4.35 -14.91 -3.00
CA VAL A 238 3.07 -15.55 -3.29
C VAL A 238 2.78 -16.68 -2.31
N ARG A 239 1.53 -17.12 -2.25
CA ARG A 239 1.03 -18.17 -1.34
C ARG A 239 -0.18 -18.83 -2.00
N ASP A 240 -0.54 -20.05 -1.64
CA ASP A 240 -1.79 -20.68 -2.06
C ASP A 240 -2.96 -19.67 -1.89
N PRO A 241 -3.62 -19.26 -2.99
CA PRO A 241 -4.65 -18.23 -2.96
C PRO A 241 -5.78 -18.50 -1.96
N VAL A 242 -6.11 -19.77 -1.71
CA VAL A 242 -7.15 -20.16 -0.74
C VAL A 242 -6.65 -19.89 0.69
N THR A 243 -5.47 -20.39 1.04
CA THR A 243 -4.92 -20.17 2.38
C THR A 243 -4.56 -18.69 2.62
N ARG A 244 -4.20 -17.96 1.56
CA ARG A 244 -4.01 -16.51 1.57
C ARG A 244 -5.30 -15.77 1.87
N ALA A 245 -6.40 -16.11 1.20
CA ALA A 245 -7.73 -15.52 1.43
C ALA A 245 -8.20 -15.77 2.88
N ILE A 246 -8.06 -17.00 3.39
CA ILE A 246 -8.40 -17.34 4.78
C ILE A 246 -7.53 -16.53 5.76
N SER A 247 -6.23 -16.35 5.47
CA SER A 247 -5.34 -15.54 6.29
C SER A 247 -5.72 -14.05 6.29
N ASP A 248 -6.22 -13.55 5.17
CA ASP A 248 -6.71 -12.19 5.01
C ASP A 248 -7.95 -11.97 5.87
N TYR A 249 -8.96 -12.84 5.70
CA TYR A 249 -10.15 -12.88 6.53
C TYR A 249 -9.83 -12.95 8.02
N THR A 250 -8.92 -13.85 8.42
CA THR A 250 -8.50 -14.01 9.83
C THR A 250 -7.91 -12.73 10.40
N GLN A 251 -7.14 -11.97 9.60
CA GLN A 251 -6.62 -10.68 10.03
C GLN A 251 -7.74 -9.65 10.18
N THR A 252 -8.68 -9.58 9.23
CA THR A 252 -9.82 -8.67 9.31
C THR A 252 -10.68 -8.98 10.53
N ARG A 253 -11.01 -10.25 10.77
CA ARG A 253 -11.77 -10.70 11.94
C ARG A 253 -11.09 -10.35 13.26
N SER A 254 -9.75 -10.41 13.34
CA SER A 254 -9.03 -10.00 14.55
C SER A 254 -9.12 -8.51 14.86
N LYS A 255 -9.50 -7.67 13.89
CA LYS A 255 -9.72 -6.23 14.05
C LYS A 255 -11.20 -5.87 14.14
N LYS A 256 -12.06 -6.64 13.48
CA LYS A 256 -13.51 -6.47 13.41
C LYS A 256 -14.15 -7.83 13.69
N PRO A 257 -14.40 -8.19 14.96
CA PRO A 257 -14.91 -9.50 15.33
C PRO A 257 -16.27 -9.84 14.70
N ASP A 258 -17.11 -8.83 14.49
CA ASP A 258 -18.51 -8.97 14.07
C ASP A 258 -18.70 -9.09 12.54
N ILE A 259 -17.63 -9.34 11.78
CA ILE A 259 -17.76 -9.59 10.34
C ILE A 259 -18.44 -10.95 10.08
N PRO A 260 -19.15 -11.11 8.95
CA PRO A 260 -19.75 -12.39 8.57
C PRO A 260 -18.73 -13.53 8.47
N SER A 261 -19.21 -14.77 8.40
CA SER A 261 -18.33 -15.93 8.23
C SER A 261 -17.56 -15.87 6.90
N PHE A 262 -16.44 -16.59 6.83
CA PHE A 262 -15.66 -16.68 5.58
C PHE A 262 -16.52 -17.21 4.43
N GLU A 263 -17.34 -18.22 4.70
CA GLU A 263 -18.27 -18.83 3.74
C GLU A 263 -19.32 -17.82 3.27
N SER A 264 -19.82 -16.95 4.15
CA SER A 264 -20.78 -15.93 3.76
C SER A 264 -20.18 -14.86 2.84
N LEU A 265 -18.89 -14.53 3.00
CA LEU A 265 -18.21 -13.50 2.22
C LEU A 265 -17.62 -14.05 0.92
N ALA A 266 -17.32 -15.34 0.86
CA ALA A 266 -16.68 -15.97 -0.30
C ALA A 266 -17.61 -16.13 -1.51
N PHE A 267 -18.93 -16.09 -1.32
CA PHE A 267 -19.92 -16.34 -2.37
C PHE A 267 -20.90 -15.18 -2.52
N LYS A 268 -21.22 -14.82 -3.77
CA LYS A 268 -22.42 -14.00 -4.07
C LYS A 268 -23.69 -14.82 -3.92
N ASN A 269 -23.62 -16.10 -4.28
CA ASN A 269 -24.72 -17.05 -4.13
C ASN A 269 -24.15 -18.42 -3.75
N ARG A 270 -24.42 -18.85 -2.52
CA ARG A 270 -23.90 -20.12 -1.97
C ARG A 270 -24.53 -21.33 -2.66
N THR A 271 -25.81 -21.25 -3.00
CA THR A 271 -26.56 -22.34 -3.64
C THR A 271 -26.03 -22.66 -5.02
N THR A 272 -25.72 -21.64 -5.83
CA THR A 272 -25.14 -21.85 -7.17
C THR A 272 -23.62 -22.05 -7.15
N GLY A 273 -22.97 -21.83 -5.99
CA GLY A 273 -21.51 -21.87 -5.88
C GLY A 273 -20.80 -20.66 -6.53
N LEU A 274 -21.52 -19.58 -6.83
CA LEU A 274 -20.97 -18.39 -7.45
C LEU A 274 -20.07 -17.62 -6.46
N ILE A 275 -18.76 -17.69 -6.68
CA ILE A 275 -17.74 -17.00 -5.89
C ILE A 275 -17.84 -15.48 -6.06
N ASP A 276 -17.72 -14.73 -4.96
CA ASP A 276 -17.66 -13.28 -5.00
C ASP A 276 -16.25 -12.77 -5.32
N THR A 277 -16.02 -12.48 -6.60
CA THR A 277 -14.75 -11.91 -7.08
C THR A 277 -14.58 -10.42 -6.75
N SER A 278 -15.64 -9.74 -6.28
CA SER A 278 -15.55 -8.36 -5.80
C SER A 278 -15.00 -8.28 -4.38
N TRP A 279 -15.10 -9.36 -3.61
CA TRP A 279 -14.51 -9.43 -2.29
C TRP A 279 -12.97 -9.42 -2.38
N SER A 280 -12.34 -8.44 -1.74
CA SER A 280 -10.88 -8.23 -1.82
C SER A 280 -10.06 -9.48 -1.44
N ALA A 281 -10.54 -10.30 -0.50
CA ALA A 281 -9.84 -11.53 -0.11
C ALA A 281 -9.85 -12.59 -1.22
N VAL A 282 -10.85 -12.58 -2.11
CA VAL A 282 -10.81 -13.41 -3.31
C VAL A 282 -9.97 -12.74 -4.40
N GLN A 283 -10.22 -11.45 -4.62
CA GLN A 283 -9.64 -10.72 -5.74
C GLN A 283 -8.11 -10.74 -5.75
N ILE A 284 -7.47 -10.50 -4.59
CA ILE A 284 -6.00 -10.47 -4.46
C ILE A 284 -5.36 -11.80 -4.87
N GLY A 285 -6.07 -12.92 -4.73
CA GLY A 285 -5.58 -14.27 -5.06
C GLY A 285 -5.49 -14.56 -6.56
N MET A 286 -6.07 -13.71 -7.42
CA MET A 286 -6.02 -13.86 -8.87
C MET A 286 -4.69 -13.33 -9.44
N TYR A 287 -3.57 -13.93 -9.05
CA TYR A 287 -2.22 -13.40 -9.29
C TYR A 287 -1.93 -13.12 -10.78
N ALA A 288 -2.31 -14.02 -11.68
CA ALA A 288 -2.11 -13.84 -13.13
C ALA A 288 -2.69 -12.52 -13.64
N LYS A 289 -3.92 -12.17 -13.22
CA LYS A 289 -4.60 -10.92 -13.62
C LYS A 289 -3.84 -9.68 -13.16
N HIS A 290 -3.23 -9.74 -11.98
CA HIS A 290 -2.43 -8.63 -11.48
C HIS A 290 -1.08 -8.56 -12.19
N LEU A 291 -0.43 -9.72 -12.41
CA LEU A 291 0.85 -9.82 -13.10
C LEU A 291 0.80 -9.25 -14.52
N GLU A 292 -0.30 -9.45 -15.26
CA GLU A 292 -0.48 -8.86 -16.59
C GLU A 292 -0.28 -7.34 -16.61
N ARG A 293 -0.72 -6.63 -15.57
CA ARG A 293 -0.52 -5.18 -15.48
C ARG A 293 0.92 -4.81 -15.16
N TRP A 294 1.61 -5.63 -14.37
CA TRP A 294 3.02 -5.40 -14.07
C TRP A 294 3.90 -5.62 -15.30
N LEU A 295 3.60 -6.65 -16.10
CA LEU A 295 4.33 -6.98 -17.32
C LEU A 295 4.15 -5.97 -18.47
N GLN A 296 3.20 -5.04 -18.36
CA GLN A 296 3.09 -3.90 -19.28
C GLN A 296 4.19 -2.86 -19.07
N TYR A 297 4.82 -2.84 -17.89
CA TYR A 297 5.83 -1.84 -17.51
C TYR A 297 7.19 -2.46 -17.23
N PHE A 298 7.23 -3.65 -16.65
CA PHE A 298 8.48 -4.30 -16.25
C PHE A 298 8.66 -5.63 -17.00
N PRO A 299 9.85 -5.89 -17.56
CA PRO A 299 10.17 -7.20 -18.11
C PRO A 299 10.20 -8.24 -16.99
N LYS A 300 9.85 -9.49 -17.33
CA LYS A 300 9.66 -10.58 -16.37
C LYS A 300 10.90 -10.84 -15.50
N ASP A 301 12.10 -10.66 -16.06
CA ASP A 301 13.38 -10.86 -15.38
C ASP A 301 13.66 -9.84 -14.26
N GLN A 302 12.96 -8.70 -14.23
CA GLN A 302 12.95 -7.77 -13.10
C GLN A 302 11.92 -8.13 -12.01
N LEU A 303 11.18 -9.24 -12.16
CA LEU A 303 10.26 -9.75 -11.15
C LEU A 303 10.70 -11.11 -10.61
N LEU A 304 10.86 -11.19 -9.29
CA LEU A 304 11.09 -12.45 -8.58
C LEU A 304 9.84 -12.90 -7.83
N PHE A 305 9.44 -14.14 -8.06
CA PHE A 305 8.33 -14.78 -7.36
C PHE A 305 8.85 -15.79 -6.32
N ILE A 306 8.55 -15.51 -5.05
CA ILE A 306 8.98 -16.27 -3.88
C ILE A 306 7.80 -17.10 -3.37
N SER A 307 8.03 -18.39 -3.13
CA SER A 307 7.03 -19.28 -2.56
C SER A 307 6.92 -19.01 -1.06
N GLY A 308 5.76 -18.56 -0.60
CA GLY A 308 5.47 -18.35 0.82
C GLY A 308 5.48 -19.67 1.61
N GLU A 309 5.03 -20.77 0.99
CA GLU A 309 5.13 -22.11 1.56
C GLU A 309 6.60 -22.51 1.76
N ARG A 310 7.44 -22.33 0.74
CA ARG A 310 8.87 -22.65 0.82
C ARG A 310 9.64 -21.69 1.73
N LEU A 311 9.20 -20.44 1.86
CA LEU A 311 9.77 -19.50 2.83
C LEU A 311 9.54 -19.96 4.29
N ILE A 312 8.54 -20.80 4.53
CA ILE A 312 8.29 -21.43 5.83
C ILE A 312 9.11 -22.70 5.98
N SER A 313 9.07 -23.61 4.99
CA SER A 313 9.71 -24.92 5.09
C SER A 313 11.23 -24.91 4.86
N ASP A 314 11.72 -24.04 3.97
CA ASP A 314 13.12 -23.87 3.59
C ASP A 314 13.44 -22.37 3.33
N PRO A 315 13.47 -21.54 4.39
CA PRO A 315 13.78 -20.11 4.25
C PRO A 315 15.16 -19.87 3.63
N ALA A 316 16.16 -20.71 3.90
CA ALA A 316 17.50 -20.54 3.35
C ALA A 316 17.54 -20.77 1.82
N GLY A 317 16.80 -21.75 1.32
CA GLY A 317 16.64 -21.99 -0.11
C GLY A 317 15.98 -20.82 -0.84
N GLU A 318 14.93 -20.21 -0.27
CA GLU A 318 14.32 -19.01 -0.85
C GLU A 318 15.24 -17.79 -0.73
N MET A 319 15.94 -17.61 0.39
CA MET A 319 16.93 -16.53 0.55
C MET A 319 18.09 -16.62 -0.45
N THR A 320 18.48 -17.83 -0.85
CA THR A 320 19.48 -18.03 -1.91
C THR A 320 19.02 -17.38 -3.21
N ARG A 321 17.78 -17.68 -3.63
CA ARG A 321 17.17 -17.12 -4.85
C ARG A 321 17.07 -15.60 -4.80
N VAL A 322 16.69 -15.05 -3.64
CA VAL A 322 16.55 -13.60 -3.47
C VAL A 322 17.90 -12.89 -3.54
N GLN A 323 18.94 -13.43 -2.90
CA GLN A 323 20.28 -12.85 -2.94
C GLN A 323 20.83 -12.84 -4.38
N ASP A 324 20.68 -13.96 -5.11
CA ASP A 324 21.09 -14.03 -6.52
C ASP A 324 20.35 -13.00 -7.38
N PHE A 325 19.03 -12.94 -7.22
CA PHE A 325 18.18 -11.99 -7.95
C PHE A 325 18.52 -10.53 -7.64
N LEU A 326 19.04 -10.22 -6.45
CA LEU A 326 19.50 -8.87 -6.09
C LEU A 326 20.97 -8.62 -6.45
N GLY A 327 21.69 -9.61 -6.99
CA GLY A 327 23.12 -9.51 -7.27
C GLY A 327 23.99 -9.47 -6.00
N LEU A 328 23.47 -9.98 -4.89
CA LEU A 328 24.13 -10.02 -3.60
C LEU A 328 24.91 -11.33 -3.41
N ARG A 329 25.93 -11.29 -2.56
CA ARG A 329 26.60 -12.51 -2.10
C ARG A 329 25.63 -13.35 -1.27
N ARG A 330 25.76 -14.68 -1.34
CA ARG A 330 24.93 -15.61 -0.56
C ARG A 330 25.39 -15.70 0.90
N VAL A 331 25.09 -14.67 1.69
CA VAL A 331 25.42 -14.62 3.12
C VAL A 331 24.35 -15.33 3.95
N VAL A 332 23.08 -15.02 3.72
CA VAL A 332 21.94 -15.52 4.52
C VAL A 332 21.58 -16.95 4.07
N GLY A 333 22.09 -17.94 4.80
CA GLY A 333 21.77 -19.37 4.62
C GLY A 333 21.26 -20.07 5.90
N HIS A 334 21.22 -21.41 5.88
CA HIS A 334 20.64 -22.27 6.94
C HIS A 334 21.08 -21.91 8.36
N LYS A 335 22.34 -21.49 8.54
CA LYS A 335 22.89 -21.12 9.86
C LYS A 335 22.11 -20.00 10.56
N HIS A 336 21.43 -19.11 9.83
CA HIS A 336 20.70 -17.97 10.39
C HIS A 336 19.30 -18.34 10.90
N PHE A 337 18.78 -19.51 10.54
CA PHE A 337 17.42 -19.93 10.86
C PHE A 337 17.41 -21.02 11.92
N HIS A 338 16.39 -21.01 12.76
CA HIS A 338 15.97 -22.14 13.57
C HIS A 338 14.46 -22.26 13.49
N PHE A 339 13.92 -23.48 13.54
CA PHE A 339 12.49 -23.70 13.59
C PHE A 339 12.00 -23.61 15.03
N ASN A 340 10.88 -22.92 15.27
CA ASN A 340 10.22 -22.90 16.57
C ASN A 340 8.96 -23.78 16.50
N PRO A 341 8.97 -25.01 17.06
CA PRO A 341 7.83 -25.92 17.00
C PRO A 341 6.55 -25.36 17.63
N ALA A 342 6.68 -24.63 18.75
CA ALA A 342 5.54 -24.03 19.43
C ALA A 342 4.87 -22.93 18.59
N LYS A 343 5.66 -22.22 17.78
CA LYS A 343 5.14 -21.22 16.85
C LYS A 343 4.68 -21.84 15.52
N GLY A 344 5.32 -22.91 15.08
CA GLY A 344 5.12 -23.52 13.76
C GLY A 344 5.78 -22.75 12.60
N PHE A 345 6.74 -21.87 12.88
CA PHE A 345 7.40 -21.02 11.88
C PHE A 345 8.91 -20.93 12.12
N PRO A 346 9.72 -20.70 11.07
CA PRO A 346 11.13 -20.39 11.23
C PRO A 346 11.33 -19.00 11.88
N CYS A 347 12.38 -18.91 12.67
CA CYS A 347 12.82 -17.72 13.38
C CYS A 347 14.30 -17.44 13.11
N LEU A 348 14.71 -16.18 13.24
CA LEU A 348 16.11 -15.77 13.11
C LEU A 348 16.87 -16.11 14.39
N LYS A 349 18.04 -16.73 14.27
CA LYS A 349 18.94 -16.96 15.42
C LYS A 349 19.59 -15.66 15.90
N ARG A 350 19.92 -14.78 14.95
CA ARG A 350 20.50 -13.44 15.19
C ARG A 350 19.93 -12.48 14.14
N PRO A 351 18.92 -11.67 14.48
CA PRO A 351 18.42 -10.63 13.59
C PRO A 351 19.40 -9.44 13.50
N GLU A 352 19.12 -8.51 12.59
CA GLU A 352 19.85 -7.25 12.45
C GLU A 352 19.92 -6.49 13.79
N GLY A 353 21.12 -6.12 14.23
CA GLY A 353 21.34 -5.29 15.42
C GLY A 353 21.03 -5.96 16.78
N ASN A 354 20.74 -7.26 16.84
CA ASN A 354 20.46 -7.95 18.11
C ASN A 354 21.07 -9.35 18.18
N SER A 355 21.70 -9.67 19.31
CA SER A 355 22.39 -10.94 19.56
C SER A 355 21.45 -12.09 19.93
N LYS A 356 20.19 -11.80 20.28
CA LYS A 356 19.20 -12.79 20.72
C LYS A 356 18.34 -13.31 19.55
N PRO A 357 17.86 -14.56 19.61
CA PRO A 357 16.91 -15.08 18.64
C PRO A 357 15.64 -14.24 18.53
N HIS A 358 15.14 -14.06 17.31
CA HIS A 358 13.94 -13.29 17.02
C HIS A 358 12.95 -14.12 16.18
N CYS A 359 11.79 -14.35 16.77
CA CYS A 359 10.61 -14.84 16.07
C CYS A 359 9.69 -13.67 15.74
N LEU A 360 9.01 -13.73 14.60
CA LEU A 360 7.97 -12.75 14.27
C LEU A 360 6.88 -12.71 15.36
N GLY A 361 6.33 -11.52 15.61
CA GLY A 361 5.34 -11.31 16.68
C GLY A 361 4.03 -12.09 16.53
N LYS A 362 3.16 -12.00 17.54
CA LYS A 362 1.87 -12.72 17.63
C LYS A 362 0.94 -12.50 16.43
N THR A 363 1.07 -11.36 15.75
CA THR A 363 0.29 -11.02 14.56
C THR A 363 0.74 -11.77 13.28
N LYS A 364 1.80 -12.58 13.35
CA LYS A 364 2.31 -13.41 12.24
C LYS A 364 2.21 -14.88 12.61
N GLY A 365 1.50 -15.65 11.79
CA GLY A 365 1.12 -17.04 12.08
C GLY A 365 -0.13 -17.18 12.94
N ARG A 366 -1.19 -16.40 12.66
CA ARG A 366 -2.48 -16.55 13.37
C ARG A 366 -3.09 -17.91 13.05
N ILE A 367 -3.73 -18.52 14.05
CA ILE A 367 -4.57 -19.70 13.86
C ILE A 367 -5.74 -19.30 12.95
N HIS A 368 -5.94 -20.07 11.89
CA HIS A 368 -7.04 -19.86 10.96
C HIS A 368 -8.32 -20.54 11.50
N PRO A 369 -9.52 -19.97 11.25
CA PRO A 369 -10.75 -20.70 11.51
C PRO A 369 -10.82 -21.98 10.69
N ASN A 370 -11.54 -22.97 11.20
CA ASN A 370 -11.96 -24.10 10.40
C ASN A 370 -12.96 -23.60 9.34
N ILE A 371 -12.68 -23.91 8.07
CA ILE A 371 -13.54 -23.53 6.95
C ILE A 371 -14.17 -24.79 6.40
N ASP A 372 -15.44 -24.71 6.02
CA ASP A 372 -16.17 -25.78 5.36
C ASP A 372 -15.34 -26.38 4.18
N PRO A 373 -15.01 -27.68 4.20
CA PRO A 373 -14.22 -28.32 3.14
C PRO A 373 -14.81 -28.16 1.74
N GLU A 374 -16.14 -28.10 1.61
CA GLU A 374 -16.79 -27.89 0.31
C GLU A 374 -16.50 -26.47 -0.21
N VAL A 375 -16.49 -25.48 0.68
CA VAL A 375 -16.11 -24.09 0.34
C VAL A 375 -14.66 -24.00 -0.07
N VAL A 376 -13.77 -24.68 0.65
CA VAL A 376 -12.34 -24.79 0.28
C VAL A 376 -12.20 -25.38 -1.11
N GLN A 377 -12.89 -26.48 -1.42
CA GLN A 377 -12.82 -27.13 -2.72
C GLN A 377 -13.36 -26.23 -3.85
N LYS A 378 -14.49 -25.54 -3.63
CA LYS A 378 -15.04 -24.58 -4.61
C LYS A 378 -14.06 -23.44 -4.90
N LEU A 379 -13.39 -22.91 -3.87
CA LEU A 379 -12.35 -21.89 -4.05
C LEU A 379 -11.11 -22.43 -4.78
N ARG A 380 -10.68 -23.67 -4.48
CA ARG A 380 -9.58 -24.31 -5.22
C ARG A 380 -9.91 -24.46 -6.70
N ASN A 381 -11.10 -24.94 -7.02
CA ASN A 381 -11.59 -25.07 -8.39
C ASN A 381 -11.65 -23.69 -9.08
N PHE A 382 -12.15 -22.67 -8.39
CA PHE A 382 -12.17 -21.29 -8.88
C PHE A 382 -10.77 -20.74 -9.22
N TYR A 383 -9.79 -20.94 -8.35
CA TYR A 383 -8.43 -20.43 -8.58
C TYR A 383 -7.61 -21.25 -9.58
N GLN A 384 -7.95 -22.52 -9.79
CA GLN A 384 -7.18 -23.43 -10.65
C GLN A 384 -6.81 -22.85 -12.04
N PRO A 385 -7.73 -22.27 -12.84
CA PRO A 385 -7.36 -21.67 -14.12
C PRO A 385 -6.41 -20.48 -13.97
N PHE A 386 -6.58 -19.65 -12.94
CA PHE A 386 -5.69 -18.51 -12.66
C PHE A 386 -4.30 -18.96 -12.22
N ASN A 387 -4.22 -20.02 -11.41
CA ASN A 387 -2.97 -20.61 -10.96
C ASN A 387 -2.18 -21.18 -12.13
N ARG A 388 -2.82 -21.98 -13.00
CA ARG A 388 -2.17 -22.51 -14.21
C ARG A 388 -1.60 -21.40 -15.10
N ARG A 389 -2.37 -20.35 -15.34
CA ARG A 389 -1.90 -19.16 -16.08
C ARG A 389 -0.72 -18.49 -15.38
N PHE A 390 -0.79 -18.32 -14.07
CA PHE A 390 0.31 -17.73 -13.29
C PHE A 390 1.59 -18.58 -13.35
N TYR A 391 1.48 -19.91 -13.31
CA TYR A 391 2.63 -20.80 -13.42
C TYR A 391 3.29 -20.70 -14.80
N GLN A 392 2.48 -20.63 -15.86
CA GLN A 392 2.98 -20.40 -17.22
C GLN A 392 3.69 -19.05 -17.35
N MET A 393 3.07 -17.97 -16.83
CA MET A 393 3.65 -16.62 -16.90
C MET A 393 4.97 -16.50 -16.14
N THR A 394 5.08 -17.16 -14.98
CA THR A 394 6.29 -17.12 -14.14
C THR A 394 7.34 -18.14 -14.57
N GLY A 395 6.94 -19.23 -15.23
CA GLY A 395 7.79 -20.38 -15.53
C GLY A 395 8.05 -21.25 -14.31
N HIS A 396 7.18 -21.21 -13.29
CA HIS A 396 7.33 -21.95 -12.04
C HIS A 396 5.97 -22.44 -11.52
N ASP A 397 5.87 -23.74 -11.23
CA ASP A 397 4.73 -24.31 -10.53
C ASP A 397 4.94 -24.23 -9.01
N PHE A 398 4.03 -23.55 -8.31
CA PHE A 398 4.11 -23.37 -6.87
C PHE A 398 3.42 -24.49 -6.07
N GLY A 399 2.87 -25.51 -6.74
CA GLY A 399 2.28 -26.69 -6.10
C GLY A 399 0.93 -26.43 -5.42
N TRP A 400 0.22 -25.35 -5.77
CA TRP A 400 -1.11 -25.10 -5.20
C TRP A 400 -2.17 -25.89 -5.96
N GLY A 401 -2.85 -26.81 -5.27
CA GLY A 401 -3.96 -27.60 -5.81
C GLY A 401 -3.77 -29.11 -5.81
N SER A 402 -2.63 -29.63 -5.34
CA SER A 402 -2.30 -31.07 -5.30
C SER A 402 -2.54 -31.76 -3.95
N TRP A 403 -3.25 -31.12 -3.02
CA TRP A 403 -3.64 -31.76 -1.76
C TRP A 403 -4.98 -32.47 -1.95
N SER A 404 -4.93 -33.69 -2.47
CA SER A 404 -6.02 -34.68 -2.41
C SER A 404 -5.90 -35.50 -1.13
#